data_AF-A0A914ZUV1-F1
#
_entry.id   AF-A0A914ZUV1-F1
#
_cell.length_a   1.000
_cell.length_b   1.000
_cell.length_c   1.000
_cell.angle_alpha   90.00
_cell.angle_beta   90.00
_cell.angle_gamma   90.00
#
_symmetry.space_group_name_H-M   'P 1'
#
loop_
_entity.id
_entity.type
_entity.pdbx_description
1 polymer ?
#
loop_
_entity_poly.entity_id
_entity_poly.type
_entity_poly.pdbx_seq_one_letter_code
_entity_poly.pdbx_strand_id
1 'polypeptide(L)'
;MQESHSTFPDGVRLCELLPNDFNAVMEYLVNQFIPNEPLAKATAMTAEDAWNMNKEVVEAALSSSLSYAFRNRTDEIVAVRLCSTVERPTSDGV
;
A
#
# COMPACT_ATOMS: atom_id res chain seq x y z
N MET A 1 -13.15 5.85 20.11
CA MET A 1 -11.79 6.15 19.61
C MET A 1 -11.90 7.37 18.73
N GLN A 2 -11.11 8.42 18.98
CA GLN A 2 -11.04 9.60 18.12
C GLN A 2 -9.97 9.35 17.06
N GLU A 3 -10.36 9.34 15.78
CA GLU A 3 -9.43 9.31 14.66
C GLU A 3 -8.79 10.70 14.53
N SER A 4 -7.47 10.77 14.74
CA SER A 4 -6.71 12.01 14.60
C SER A 4 -6.42 12.28 13.12
N HIS A 5 -7.31 13.01 12.44
CA HIS A 5 -7.05 13.47 11.07
C HIS A 5 -6.12 14.68 11.08
N SER A 6 -4.84 14.47 10.84
CA SER A 6 -3.93 15.56 10.47
C SER A 6 -4.20 15.96 9.02
N THR A 7 -4.78 17.14 8.83
CA THR A 7 -5.08 17.72 7.52
C THR A 7 -3.91 18.59 7.06
N PHE A 8 -3.39 18.35 5.86
CA PHE A 8 -2.30 19.14 5.29
C PHE A 8 -2.85 20.30 4.44
N PRO A 9 -2.08 21.38 4.21
CA PRO A 9 -2.56 22.61 3.58
C PRO A 9 -3.26 22.41 2.22
N ASP A 10 -2.90 21.34 1.50
CA ASP A 10 -3.41 21.03 0.16
C ASP A 10 -4.73 20.26 0.15
N GLY A 11 -5.36 20.06 1.32
CA GLY A 11 -6.57 19.25 1.46
C GLY A 11 -6.32 17.74 1.29
N VAL A 12 -5.09 17.33 1.59
CA VAL A 12 -4.70 15.93 1.67
C VAL A 12 -4.75 15.53 3.14
N ARG A 13 -5.21 14.31 3.41
CA ARG A 13 -5.30 13.74 4.76
C ARG A 13 -4.57 12.41 4.83
N LEU A 14 -3.92 12.15 5.96
CA LEU A 14 -3.33 10.85 6.26
C LEU A 14 -4.42 9.92 6.80
N CYS A 15 -4.50 8.72 6.25
CA CYS A 15 -5.41 7.65 6.68
C CYS A 15 -4.62 6.37 6.92
N GLU A 16 -4.97 5.65 7.98
CA GLU A 16 -4.58 4.24 8.11
C GLU A 16 -5.23 3.45 6.97
N LEU A 17 -4.48 2.50 6.40
CA LEU A 17 -4.99 1.59 5.38
C LEU A 17 -5.47 0.30 6.03
N LEU A 18 -6.68 -0.12 5.67
CA LEU A 18 -7.37 -1.29 6.22
C LEU A 18 -7.55 -2.37 5.14
N PRO A 19 -7.91 -3.62 5.51
CA PRO A 19 -8.11 -4.70 4.53
C PRO A 19 -9.12 -4.40 3.42
N ASN A 20 -10.14 -3.57 3.69
CA ASN A 20 -11.12 -3.14 2.69
C ASN A 20 -10.58 -2.11 1.68
N ASP A 21 -9.39 -1.54 1.92
CA ASP A 21 -8.71 -0.66 0.98
C ASP A 21 -7.93 -1.41 -0.11
N PHE A 22 -7.89 -2.74 -0.06
CA PHE A 22 -7.07 -3.59 -0.95
C PHE A 22 -7.17 -3.20 -2.43
N ASN A 23 -8.38 -3.12 -2.98
CA ASN A 23 -8.55 -2.80 -4.40
C ASN A 23 -8.05 -1.39 -4.74
N ALA A 24 -8.34 -0.40 -3.91
CA ALA A 24 -7.90 0.97 -4.14
C ALA A 24 -6.37 1.10 -4.10
N VAL A 25 -5.71 0.38 -3.19
CA VAL A 25 -4.25 0.33 -3.10
C VAL A 25 -3.66 -0.38 -4.32
N MET A 26 -4.22 -1.53 -4.72
CA MET A 26 -3.75 -2.26 -5.89
C MET A 26 -3.89 -1.45 -7.18
N GLU A 27 -5.04 -0.78 -7.37
CA GLU A 27 -5.26 0.12 -8.50
C GLU A 27 -4.27 1.28 -8.50
N TYR A 28 -3.98 1.90 -7.35
CA TYR A 28 -2.95 2.93 -7.25
C TYR A 28 -1.57 2.38 -7.62
N LEU A 29 -1.19 1.22 -7.09
CA LEU A 29 0.11 0.62 -7.37
C LEU A 29 0.27 0.32 -8.86
N VAL A 30 -0.69 -0.36 -9.47
CA VAL A 30 -0.64 -0.78 -10.87
C VAL A 30 -0.66 0.41 -11.82
N ASN A 31 -1.43 1.45 -11.53
CA ASN A 31 -1.60 2.58 -12.46
C ASN A 31 -0.61 3.73 -12.25
N GLN A 32 -0.11 3.93 -11.03
CA GLN A 32 0.68 5.13 -10.68
C GLN A 32 2.10 4.80 -10.22
N PHE A 33 2.27 3.79 -9.36
CA PHE A 33 3.57 3.49 -8.75
C PHE A 33 4.44 2.58 -9.62
N ILE A 34 3.96 1.37 -9.90
CA ILE A 34 4.72 0.30 -10.56
C ILE A 34 5.24 0.70 -11.96
N PRO A 35 4.49 1.42 -12.81
CA PRO A 35 5.00 1.88 -14.11
C PRO A 35 6.25 2.78 -14.01
N ASN A 36 6.46 3.39 -12.85
CA ASN A 36 7.58 4.28 -12.55
C ASN A 36 8.63 3.63 -11.63
N GLU A 37 8.39 2.40 -11.13
CA GLU A 37 9.32 1.68 -10.29
C GLU A 37 10.50 1.13 -11.15
N PRO A 38 11.76 1.33 -10.75
CA PRO A 38 12.91 1.02 -11.58
C PRO A 38 12.97 -0.42 -12.10
N LEU A 39 12.72 -1.42 -11.25
CA LEU A 39 12.82 -2.82 -11.63
C LEU A 39 11.68 -3.23 -12.57
N ALA A 40 10.44 -2.87 -12.24
CA ALA A 40 9.25 -3.10 -13.05
C ALA A 40 9.40 -2.48 -14.44
N LYS A 41 9.94 -1.25 -14.51
CA LYS A 41 10.23 -0.59 -15.79
C LYS A 41 11.33 -1.30 -16.58
N ALA A 42 12.39 -1.76 -15.90
CA ALA A 42 13.50 -2.47 -16.54
C ALA A 42 13.08 -3.85 -17.09
N THR A 43 12.11 -4.51 -16.45
CA THR A 43 11.61 -5.83 -16.87
C THR A 43 10.39 -5.76 -17.79
N ALA A 44 9.92 -4.55 -18.14
CA ALA A 44 8.68 -4.33 -18.87
C ALA A 44 7.47 -5.05 -18.22
N MET A 45 7.40 -4.98 -16.89
CA MET A 45 6.34 -5.60 -16.09
C MET A 45 4.96 -5.13 -16.56
N THR A 46 4.07 -6.09 -16.82
CA THR A 46 2.69 -5.78 -17.22
C THR A 46 1.82 -5.44 -16.01
N ALA A 47 0.64 -4.87 -16.24
CA ALA A 47 -0.35 -4.63 -15.19
C ALA A 47 -0.82 -5.94 -14.52
N GLU A 48 -0.90 -7.03 -15.29
CA GLU A 48 -1.26 -8.35 -14.76
C GLU A 48 -0.16 -8.92 -13.87
N ASP A 49 1.11 -8.82 -14.29
CA ASP A 49 2.26 -9.23 -13.48
C ASP A 49 2.30 -8.42 -12.17
N ALA A 50 2.17 -7.10 -12.29
CA ALA A 50 2.12 -6.17 -11.19
C ALA A 50 1.01 -6.54 -10.18
N TRP A 51 -0.19 -6.85 -10.66
CA TRP A 51 -1.29 -7.26 -9.80
C TRP A 51 -0.99 -8.57 -9.08
N ASN A 52 -0.59 -9.60 -9.84
CA ASN A 52 -0.39 -10.95 -9.31
C ASN A 52 0.79 -11.01 -8.33
N MET A 53 1.90 -10.33 -8.63
CA MET A 53 3.10 -10.34 -7.78
C MET A 53 2.92 -9.57 -6.47
N ASN A 54 2.11 -8.51 -6.46
CA ASN A 54 1.98 -7.65 -5.29
C ASN A 54 0.80 -8.01 -4.38
N LYS A 55 -0.13 -8.86 -4.84
CA LYS A 55 -1.33 -9.23 -4.09
C LYS A 55 -1.04 -9.66 -2.65
N GLU A 56 -0.21 -10.68 -2.45
CA GLU A 56 0.07 -11.23 -1.12
C GLU A 56 0.83 -10.22 -0.23
N VAL A 57 1.72 -9.43 -0.83
CA VAL A 57 2.47 -8.38 -0.13
C VAL A 57 1.53 -7.28 0.37
N VAL A 58 0.58 -6.86 -0.46
CA VAL A 58 -0.43 -5.86 -0.08
C VAL A 58 -1.38 -6.42 0.97
N GLU A 59 -1.86 -7.64 0.83
CA GLU A 59 -2.70 -8.30 1.84
C GLU A 59 -1.98 -8.35 3.21
N ALA A 60 -0.71 -8.77 3.23
CA ALA A 60 0.11 -8.76 4.43
C ALA A 60 0.28 -7.34 5.01
N ALA A 61 0.56 -6.35 4.17
CA ALA A 61 0.74 -4.97 4.62
C ALA A 61 -0.53 -4.35 5.23
N LEU A 62 -1.70 -4.65 4.64
CA LEU A 62 -3.01 -4.15 5.10
C LEU A 62 -3.55 -4.89 6.33
N SER A 63 -3.06 -6.10 6.60
CA SER A 63 -3.35 -6.78 7.85
C SER A 63 -2.63 -6.18 9.06
N SER A 64 -1.67 -5.28 8.84
CA SER A 64 -0.93 -4.57 9.88
C SER A 64 -1.45 -3.14 10.05
N SER A 65 -1.34 -2.58 11.25
CA SER A 65 -1.66 -1.16 11.53
C SER A 65 -0.51 -0.19 11.18
N LEU A 66 0.41 -0.63 10.32
CA LEU A 66 1.64 0.09 9.96
C LEU A 66 1.57 0.73 8.57
N SER A 67 0.50 0.46 7.82
CA SER A 67 0.29 0.95 6.46
C SER A 67 -0.62 2.17 6.45
N TYR A 68 -0.23 3.19 5.69
CA TYR A 68 -0.94 4.47 5.63
C TYR A 68 -0.99 4.99 4.20
N ALA A 69 -2.01 5.78 3.89
CA ALA A 69 -2.16 6.49 2.64
C ALA A 69 -2.43 7.97 2.86
N PHE A 70 -2.00 8.76 1.90
CA PHE A 70 -2.51 10.10 1.72
C PHE A 70 -3.68 10.06 0.76
N ARG A 71 -4.82 10.62 1.18
CA ARG A 71 -6.01 10.77 0.35
C ARG A 71 -6.34 12.23 0.12
N ASN A 72 -6.77 12.57 -1.09
CA ASN A 72 -7.20 13.92 -1.44
C ASN A 72 -8.67 14.17 -1.00
N ARG A 73 -9.25 15.31 -1.44
CA ARG A 73 -10.64 15.71 -1.12
C ARG A 73 -11.71 14.84 -1.79
N THR A 74 -11.37 14.18 -2.89
CA THR A 74 -12.24 13.24 -3.62
C THR A 74 -12.09 11.80 -3.13
N ASP A 75 -11.35 11.61 -2.02
CA ASP A 75 -11.05 10.32 -1.42
C ASP A 75 -10.12 9.40 -2.22
N GLU A 76 -9.43 9.94 -3.22
CA GLU A 76 -8.48 9.18 -4.04
C GLU A 76 -7.13 9.07 -3.32
N ILE A 77 -6.50 7.90 -3.43
CA ILE A 77 -5.14 7.66 -2.93
C ILE A 77 -4.15 8.40 -3.83
N VAL A 78 -3.32 9.27 -3.24
CA VAL A 78 -2.26 9.99 -3.95
C VAL A 78 -0.86 9.49 -3.59
N ALA A 79 -0.72 8.87 -2.43
CA ALA A 79 0.51 8.20 -1.99
C ALA A 79 0.17 7.10 -0.98
N VAL A 80 0.99 6.05 -0.95
CA VAL A 80 0.89 4.96 0.03
C VAL A 80 2.25 4.67 0.65
N ARG A 81 2.22 4.27 1.92
CA ARG A 81 3.31 3.58 2.61
C ARG A 81 2.78 2.23 3.05
N LEU A 82 3.23 1.17 2.41
CA LEU A 82 2.89 -0.20 2.76
C LEU A 82 4.00 -0.79 3.62
N CYS A 83 3.62 -1.39 4.74
CA CYS A 83 4.56 -1.98 5.69
C CYS A 83 3.93 -3.22 6.30
N SER A 84 4.72 -4.27 6.50
CA SER A 84 4.37 -5.44 7.28
C SER A 84 5.52 -5.75 8.24
N THR A 85 5.21 -6.43 9.35
CA THR A 85 6.25 -6.94 10.24
C THR A 85 6.80 -8.26 9.69
N VAL A 86 8.12 -8.42 9.80
CA VAL A 86 8.79 -9.68 9.52
C VAL A 86 9.41 -10.16 10.82
N GLU A 87 8.84 -11.23 11.37
CA GLU A 87 9.36 -11.84 12.59
C GLU A 87 10.58 -12.69 12.28
N ARG A 88 11.59 -12.62 13.15
CA ARG A 88 12.77 -13.50 13.06
C ARG A 88 12.30 -14.93 13.32
N PRO A 89 12.66 -15.92 12.46
CA PRO A 89 12.38 -17.31 12.74
C PRO A 89 13.00 -17.71 14.08
N THR A 90 12.20 -18.28 14.99
CA THR A 90 12.72 -18.91 16.21
C THR A 90 13.05 -20.37 15.92
N SER A 91 14.10 -20.88 16.56
CA SER A 91 14.63 -22.24 16.36
C SER A 91 13.69 -23.37 16.79
N ASP A 92 12.44 -23.08 17.15
CA ASP A 92 11.52 -24.04 17.79
C ASP A 92 10.70 -24.85 16.77
N GLY A 93 11.14 -24.92 15.51
CA GLY A 93 10.54 -25.70 14.44
C GLY A 93 11.21 -27.05 14.19
N VAL A 94 11.38 -27.85 15.25
CA VAL A 94 11.52 -29.33 15.12
C VAL A 94 10.13 -29.95 15.15
#